data_AF-A0A9E5BQD4-F1
#
_entry.id   AF-A0A9E5BQD4-F1
#
_cell.length_a   1.000
_cell.length_b   1.000
_cell.length_c   1.000
_cell.angle_alpha   90.00
_cell.angle_beta   90.00
_cell.angle_gamma   90.00
#
_symmetry.space_group_name_H-M   'P 1'
#
loop_
_entity.id
_entity.type
_entity.pdbx_description
1 polymer ?
#
loop_
_entity_poly.entity_id
_entity_poly.type
_entity_poly.pdbx_seq_one_letter_code
_entity_poly.pdbx_strand_id
1 'polypeptide(L)'
;MNATTDTEISKLKRLNLIAGALHLASLLAILFLANDAKLPVNAIYLTEAPGTGNFSDPINLFNLKIGYMVAAFLALSAFFHFFITSPAMFGKYTAGLKNHINVFRWVEYSMSSTIMIIVILQLNGTADYIALMGIAGVNV
;
A
#
# COMPACT_ATOMS: atom_id res chain seq x y z
N MET A 1 6.85 -7.40 34.23
CA MET A 1 7.49 -6.41 33.34
C MET A 1 8.02 -5.29 34.22
N ASN A 2 9.17 -4.71 33.91
CA ASN A 2 9.69 -3.59 34.71
C ASN A 2 9.04 -2.28 34.23
N ALA A 3 8.78 -1.35 35.15
CA ALA A 3 7.98 -0.14 34.92
C ALA A 3 8.41 0.69 33.68
N THR A 4 9.70 0.68 33.34
CA THR A 4 10.25 1.31 32.14
C THR A 4 9.67 0.73 30.85
N THR A 5 9.59 -0.60 30.74
CA THR A 5 9.06 -1.29 29.55
C THR A 5 7.56 -1.01 29.36
N ASP A 6 6.81 -0.95 30.45
CA ASP A 6 5.37 -0.65 30.40
C ASP A 6 5.11 0.80 29.98
N THR A 7 5.96 1.72 30.44
CA THR A 7 5.93 3.13 30.04
C THR A 7 6.22 3.31 28.54
N GLU A 8 7.25 2.63 28.02
CA GLU A 8 7.59 2.67 26.58
C GLU A 8 6.49 2.07 25.71
N ILE A 9 5.90 0.94 26.12
CA ILE A 9 4.76 0.33 25.41
C ILE A 9 3.56 1.27 25.36
N SER A 10 3.27 1.99 26.45
CA SER A 10 2.20 2.98 26.49
C SER A 10 2.45 4.14 25.51
N LYS A 11 3.68 4.63 25.43
CA LYS A 11 4.08 5.65 24.43
C LYS A 11 3.88 5.14 23.00
N LEU A 12 4.26 3.90 22.72
CA LEU A 12 4.04 3.28 21.40
C LEU A 12 2.56 3.16 21.04
N LYS A 13 1.69 2.83 22.01
CA LYS A 13 0.24 2.82 21.78
C LYS A 13 -0.25 4.20 21.35
N ARG A 14 0.15 5.24 22.09
CA ARG A 14 -0.21 6.63 21.78
C ARG A 14 0.33 7.05 20.41
N LEU A 15 1.57 6.70 20.07
CA LEU A 15 2.16 7.02 18.78
C LEU A 15 1.40 6.37 17.61
N ASN A 16 1.03 5.09 17.73
CA ASN A 16 0.24 4.42 16.72
C ASN A 16 -1.15 5.04 16.55
N LEU A 17 -1.81 5.45 17.63
CA LEU A 17 -3.10 6.15 17.53
C LEU A 17 -2.96 7.49 16.80
N ILE A 18 -1.92 8.26 17.09
CA ILE A 18 -1.65 9.54 16.41
C ILE A 18 -1.34 9.31 14.92
N ALA A 19 -0.47 8.34 14.60
CA ALA A 19 -0.13 8.00 13.23
C ALA A 19 -1.38 7.53 12.44
N GLY A 20 -2.17 6.64 13.03
CA GLY A 20 -3.44 6.20 12.43
C GLY A 20 -4.41 7.35 12.17
N ALA A 21 -4.53 8.30 13.10
CA ALA A 21 -5.35 9.49 12.92
C ALA A 21 -4.83 10.42 11.81
N LEU A 22 -3.50 10.59 11.69
CA LEU A 22 -2.90 11.37 10.60
C LEU A 22 -3.14 10.73 9.23
N HIS A 23 -2.98 9.41 9.13
CA HIS A 23 -3.31 8.65 7.92
C HIS A 23 -4.78 8.75 7.56
N LEU A 24 -5.69 8.63 8.55
CA LEU A 24 -7.13 8.77 8.34
C LEU A 24 -7.51 10.18 7.90
N ALA A 25 -6.95 11.22 8.53
CA ALA A 25 -7.19 12.60 8.13
C ALA A 25 -6.70 12.87 6.70
N SER A 26 -5.52 12.35 6.36
CA SER A 26 -4.96 12.44 5.00
C SER A 26 -5.81 11.68 3.98
N LEU A 27 -6.29 10.47 4.34
CA LEU A 27 -7.23 9.69 3.54
C LEU A 27 -8.49 10.50 3.22
N LEU A 28 -9.13 11.06 4.24
CA LEU A 28 -10.33 11.87 4.06
C LEU A 28 -10.04 13.08 3.16
N ALA A 29 -8.93 13.79 3.40
CA ALA A 29 -8.52 14.90 2.56
C ALA A 29 -8.37 14.49 1.08
N ILE A 30 -7.70 13.37 0.80
CA ILE A 30 -7.55 12.85 -0.56
C ILE A 30 -8.91 12.51 -1.17
N LEU A 31 -9.80 11.84 -0.43
CA LEU A 31 -11.13 11.48 -0.93
C LEU A 31 -12.00 12.71 -1.28
N PHE A 32 -11.87 13.81 -0.54
CA PHE A 32 -12.63 15.03 -0.78
C PHE A 32 -12.00 15.97 -1.81
N LEU A 33 -10.68 15.97 -1.95
CA LEU A 33 -9.94 16.98 -2.73
C LEU A 33 -9.37 16.44 -4.04
N ALA A 34 -9.23 15.12 -4.20
CA ALA A 34 -8.66 14.56 -5.42
C ALA A 34 -9.59 14.74 -6.63
N ASN A 35 -8.99 14.96 -7.79
CA ASN A 35 -9.71 14.96 -9.07
C ASN A 35 -9.83 13.53 -9.64
N ASP A 36 -10.47 13.39 -10.81
CA ASP A 36 -10.69 12.09 -11.46
C ASP A 36 -9.52 11.67 -12.37
N ALA A 37 -8.27 12.04 -12.02
CA ALA A 37 -7.09 11.63 -12.77
C ALA A 37 -6.94 10.11 -12.79
N LYS A 38 -6.72 9.56 -14.00
CA LYS A 38 -6.66 8.14 -14.29
C LYS A 38 -5.43 7.83 -15.13
N LEU A 39 -4.75 6.73 -14.81
CA LEU A 39 -3.65 6.21 -15.58
C LEU A 39 -3.99 4.83 -16.16
N PRO A 40 -3.67 4.58 -17.44
CA PRO A 40 -4.07 3.36 -18.12
C PRO A 40 -3.24 2.17 -17.66
N VAL A 41 -3.87 1.00 -17.71
CA VAL A 41 -3.19 -0.30 -17.70
C VAL A 41 -3.47 -0.96 -19.03
N ASN A 42 -2.42 -1.30 -19.75
CA ASN A 42 -2.46 -1.74 -21.14
C ASN A 42 -1.86 -3.13 -21.30
N ALA A 43 -2.30 -3.83 -22.34
CA ALA A 43 -1.65 -5.02 -22.87
C ALA A 43 -1.19 -4.79 -24.31
N ILE A 44 -0.10 -5.45 -24.68
CA ILE A 44 0.40 -5.53 -26.06
C ILE A 44 0.49 -7.01 -26.39
N TYR A 45 -0.24 -7.44 -27.42
CA TYR A 45 -0.31 -8.85 -27.83
C TYR A 45 0.46 -9.10 -29.12
N LEU A 46 0.92 -10.34 -29.29
CA LEU A 46 1.39 -10.81 -30.59
C LEU A 46 0.19 -10.90 -31.54
N THR A 47 0.34 -10.38 -32.74
CA THR A 47 -0.66 -10.50 -33.80
C THR A 47 -0.33 -11.62 -34.79
N GLU A 48 0.91 -12.11 -34.75
CA GLU A 48 1.41 -13.19 -35.62
C GLU A 48 2.32 -14.14 -34.83
N ALA A 49 3.04 -15.02 -35.54
CA ALA A 49 4.00 -15.94 -34.93
C ALA A 49 5.07 -15.20 -34.11
N PRO A 50 5.48 -15.72 -32.94
CA PRO A 50 6.55 -15.12 -32.13
C PRO A 50 7.84 -14.92 -32.92
N GLY A 51 8.51 -13.79 -32.70
CA GLY A 51 9.80 -13.46 -33.35
C GLY A 51 9.68 -12.72 -34.69
N THR A 52 8.47 -12.52 -35.21
CA THR A 52 8.21 -11.71 -36.41
C THR A 52 8.30 -10.20 -36.17
N GLY A 53 8.24 -9.77 -34.90
CA GLY A 53 8.25 -8.36 -34.51
C GLY A 53 6.91 -7.65 -34.63
N ASN A 54 5.84 -8.38 -34.97
CA ASN A 54 4.50 -7.83 -35.12
C ASN A 54 3.72 -7.87 -33.80
N PHE A 55 3.31 -6.70 -33.33
CA PHE A 55 2.56 -6.50 -32.10
C PHE A 55 1.30 -5.67 -32.37
N SER A 56 0.29 -5.84 -31.53
CA SER A 56 -0.88 -4.97 -31.55
C SER A 56 -0.51 -3.56 -31.08
N ASP A 57 -1.31 -2.57 -31.45
CA ASP A 57 -1.35 -1.32 -30.69
C ASP A 57 -1.70 -1.61 -29.22
N PRO A 58 -1.30 -0.75 -28.26
CA PRO A 58 -1.63 -0.93 -26.86
C PRO A 58 -3.14 -0.98 -26.64
N ILE A 59 -3.63 -2.09 -26.07
CA ILE A 59 -5.05 -2.27 -25.73
C ILE A 59 -5.24 -1.86 -24.28
N ASN A 60 -6.10 -0.87 -24.04
CA ASN A 60 -6.45 -0.46 -22.69
C ASN A 60 -7.33 -1.53 -22.03
N LEU A 61 -6.83 -2.14 -20.96
CA LEU A 61 -7.57 -3.14 -20.18
C LEU A 61 -8.49 -2.44 -19.18
N PHE A 62 -7.94 -1.50 -18.43
CA PHE A 62 -8.65 -0.70 -17.44
C PHE A 62 -7.85 0.55 -17.09
N ASN A 63 -8.41 1.38 -16.22
CA ASN A 63 -7.78 2.61 -15.75
C ASN A 63 -7.77 2.65 -14.23
N LEU A 64 -6.60 2.96 -13.66
CA LEU A 64 -6.45 3.16 -12.22
C LEU A 64 -6.66 4.64 -11.89
N LYS A 65 -7.60 4.93 -11.00
CA LYS A 65 -7.83 6.28 -10.47
C LYS A 65 -6.78 6.60 -9.42
N ILE A 66 -5.94 7.58 -9.67
CA ILE A 66 -4.78 7.87 -8.81
C ILE A 66 -5.21 8.31 -7.41
N GLY A 67 -6.26 9.12 -7.31
CA GLY A 67 -6.84 9.50 -6.02
C GLY A 67 -7.24 8.30 -5.16
N TYR A 68 -7.86 7.28 -5.77
CA TYR A 68 -8.26 6.07 -5.06
C TYR A 68 -7.08 5.14 -4.72
N MET A 69 -6.06 5.06 -5.57
CA MET A 69 -4.84 4.32 -5.25
C MET A 69 -4.12 4.94 -4.05
N VAL A 70 -4.01 6.27 -4.01
CA VAL A 70 -3.43 7.00 -2.88
C VAL A 70 -4.26 6.83 -1.61
N ALA A 71 -5.58 6.95 -1.73
CA ALA A 71 -6.50 6.67 -0.64
C ALA A 71 -6.34 5.23 -0.11
N ALA A 72 -6.16 4.24 -0.98
CA ALA A 72 -6.04 2.84 -0.57
C ALA A 72 -4.82 2.60 0.34
N PHE A 73 -3.63 3.10 0.00
CA PHE A 73 -2.47 2.88 0.88
C PHE A 73 -2.59 3.66 2.20
N LEU A 74 -3.18 4.87 2.19
CA LEU A 74 -3.45 5.63 3.42
C LEU A 74 -4.46 4.90 4.32
N ALA A 75 -5.49 4.29 3.73
CA ALA A 75 -6.49 3.50 4.44
C ALA A 75 -5.87 2.25 5.07
N LEU A 76 -4.99 1.54 4.37
CA LEU A 76 -4.25 0.40 4.91
C LEU A 76 -3.41 0.81 6.13
N SER A 77 -2.60 1.87 6.02
CA SER A 77 -1.77 2.32 7.14
C SER A 77 -2.63 2.77 8.33
N ALA A 78 -3.71 3.54 8.09
CA ALA A 78 -4.66 3.92 9.14
C ALA A 78 -5.28 2.69 9.83
N PHE A 79 -5.75 1.72 9.03
CA PHE A 79 -6.34 0.48 9.53
C PHE A 79 -5.35 -0.28 10.42
N PHE A 80 -4.12 -0.53 9.98
CA PHE A 80 -3.15 -1.30 10.78
C PHE A 80 -2.76 -0.58 12.07
N HIS A 81 -2.60 0.74 12.05
CA HIS A 81 -2.33 1.52 13.27
C HIS A 81 -3.45 1.40 14.30
N PHE A 82 -4.72 1.47 13.89
CA PHE A 82 -5.85 1.27 14.79
C PHE A 82 -6.04 -0.19 15.18
N PHE A 83 -5.80 -1.11 14.25
CA PHE A 83 -5.91 -2.54 14.48
C PHE A 83 -4.94 -3.01 15.56
N ILE A 84 -3.66 -2.64 15.47
CA ILE A 84 -2.67 -3.08 16.47
C ILE A 84 -2.85 -2.41 17.83
N THR A 85 -3.52 -1.25 17.90
CA THR A 85 -3.84 -0.57 19.16
C THR A 85 -5.14 -1.04 19.79
N SER A 86 -5.93 -1.87 19.09
CA SER A 86 -7.16 -2.47 19.60
C SER A 86 -6.91 -3.40 20.79
N PRO A 87 -7.88 -3.55 21.72
CA PRO A 87 -7.74 -4.44 22.87
C PRO A 87 -7.41 -5.89 22.49
N ALA A 88 -7.95 -6.38 21.38
CA ALA A 88 -7.75 -7.76 20.93
C ALA A 88 -6.33 -8.04 20.39
N MET A 89 -5.66 -7.03 19.83
CA MET A 89 -4.40 -7.22 19.11
C MET A 89 -3.19 -6.61 19.80
N PHE A 90 -3.38 -5.61 20.68
CA PHE A 90 -2.28 -4.90 21.33
C PHE A 90 -1.37 -5.82 22.15
N GLY A 91 -1.92 -6.87 22.77
CA GLY A 91 -1.13 -7.91 23.43
C GLY A 91 -0.21 -8.68 22.47
N LYS A 92 -0.72 -9.05 21.28
CA LYS A 92 0.07 -9.75 20.26
C LYS A 92 1.16 -8.84 19.67
N TYR A 93 0.82 -7.59 19.40
CA TYR A 93 1.76 -6.57 18.93
C TYR A 93 2.92 -6.39 19.91
N THR A 94 2.63 -6.16 21.19
CA THR A 94 3.67 -5.94 22.21
C THR A 94 4.48 -7.19 22.51
N ALA A 95 3.87 -8.39 22.45
CA ALA A 95 4.61 -9.65 22.57
C ALA A 95 5.63 -9.84 21.44
N GLY A 96 5.27 -9.49 20.20
CA GLY A 96 6.20 -9.48 19.07
C GLY A 96 7.35 -8.50 19.29
N LEU A 97 7.04 -7.27 19.73
CA LEU A 97 8.07 -6.24 19.96
C LEU A 97 9.10 -6.63 21.01
N LYS A 98 8.70 -7.36 22.07
CA LYS A 98 9.63 -7.90 23.07
C LYS A 98 10.61 -8.91 22.49
N ASN A 99 10.23 -9.56 21.38
CA ASN A 99 11.07 -10.46 20.61
C ASN A 99 11.72 -9.76 19.40
N HIS A 100 11.74 -8.42 19.39
CA HIS A 100 12.30 -7.59 18.31
C HIS A 100 11.62 -7.78 16.94
N ILE A 101 10.37 -8.23 16.92
CA ILE A 101 9.64 -8.53 15.69
C ILE A 101 8.34 -7.71 15.62
N ASN A 102 8.03 -7.15 14.45
CA ASN A 102 6.75 -6.53 14.16
C ASN A 102 6.14 -7.08 12.87
N VAL A 103 5.44 -8.22 12.96
CA VAL A 103 4.79 -8.87 11.82
C VAL A 103 3.73 -7.97 11.17
N PHE A 104 2.96 -7.22 11.98
CA PHE A 104 1.90 -6.35 11.47
C PHE A 104 2.42 -5.30 10.50
N ARG A 105 3.63 -4.77 10.75
CA ARG A 105 4.29 -3.83 9.82
C ARG A 105 4.57 -4.48 8.48
N TRP A 106 5.13 -5.69 8.46
CA TRP A 106 5.46 -6.38 7.21
C TRP A 106 4.21 -6.73 6.40
N VAL A 107 3.15 -7.17 7.07
CA VAL A 107 1.87 -7.45 6.41
C VAL A 107 1.26 -6.17 5.84
N GLU A 108 1.32 -5.05 6.56
CA GLU A 108 0.84 -3.78 6.03
C GLU A 108 1.68 -3.31 4.85
N TYR A 109 3.01 -3.28 4.99
CA TYR A 109 3.93 -2.79 3.96
C TYR A 109 3.87 -3.61 2.69
N SER A 110 3.71 -4.94 2.76
CA SER A 110 3.59 -5.76 1.54
C SER A 110 2.38 -5.36 0.69
N MET A 111 1.33 -4.79 1.29
CA MET A 111 0.18 -4.27 0.56
C MET A 111 0.32 -2.77 0.24
N SER A 112 0.59 -1.93 1.24
CA SER A 112 0.59 -0.47 1.10
C SER A 112 1.73 0.02 0.21
N SER A 113 2.95 -0.48 0.42
CA SER A 113 4.11 -0.10 -0.40
C SER A 113 4.01 -0.65 -1.83
N THR A 114 3.33 -1.79 -2.03
CA THR A 114 3.07 -2.34 -3.36
C THR A 114 2.14 -1.44 -4.17
N ILE A 115 1.10 -0.89 -3.53
CA ILE A 115 0.25 0.13 -4.16
C ILE A 115 1.07 1.39 -4.48
N MET A 116 1.94 1.83 -3.57
CA MET A 116 2.79 3.01 -3.78
C MET A 116 3.72 2.84 -4.98
N ILE A 117 4.41 1.70 -5.11
CA ILE A 117 5.35 1.48 -6.22
C ILE A 117 4.61 1.39 -7.57
N ILE A 118 3.41 0.80 -7.62
CA ILE A 118 2.56 0.82 -8.82
C ILE A 118 2.24 2.26 -9.23
N VAL A 119 1.83 3.12 -8.28
CA VAL A 119 1.54 4.53 -8.57
C VAL A 119 2.79 5.25 -9.07
N ILE A 120 3.95 5.04 -8.45
CA ILE A 120 5.21 5.65 -8.89
C ILE A 120 5.56 5.22 -10.31
N LEU A 121 5.44 3.93 -10.64
CA LEU A 121 5.69 3.42 -11.99
C LEU A 121 4.75 4.05 -13.02
N GLN A 122 3.45 4.11 -12.72
CA GLN A 122 2.49 4.73 -13.63
C GLN A 122 2.76 6.23 -13.83
N LEU A 123 3.17 6.96 -12.79
CA LEU A 123 3.59 8.36 -12.91
C LEU A 123 4.84 8.55 -13.77
N ASN A 124 5.68 7.51 -13.89
CA ASN A 124 6.83 7.46 -14.80
C ASN A 124 6.49 6.86 -16.18
N GLY A 125 5.21 6.65 -16.49
CA GLY A 125 4.73 6.22 -17.81
C GLY A 125 4.64 4.71 -18.01
N THR A 126 4.91 3.89 -16.99
CA THR A 126 4.69 2.44 -17.08
C THR A 126 3.19 2.13 -17.08
N ALA A 127 2.69 1.60 -18.21
CA ALA A 127 1.30 1.19 -18.35
C ALA A 127 1.12 -0.33 -18.59
N ASP A 128 2.18 -1.05 -18.93
CA ASP A 128 2.11 -2.48 -19.23
C ASP A 128 1.71 -3.31 -18.00
N TYR A 129 0.66 -4.12 -18.14
CA TYR A 129 0.09 -4.88 -17.01
C TYR A 129 1.06 -5.94 -16.48
N ILE A 130 1.92 -6.51 -17.32
CA ILE A 130 2.91 -7.53 -16.91
C ILE A 130 4.01 -6.85 -16.11
N ALA A 131 4.51 -5.70 -16.56
CA ALA A 131 5.51 -4.91 -15.84
C ALA A 131 4.99 -4.47 -14.46
N LEU A 132 3.76 -3.95 -14.40
CA LEU A 132 3.14 -3.55 -13.13
C LEU A 132 2.95 -4.75 -12.19
N MET A 133 2.47 -5.89 -12.70
CA MET A 133 2.29 -7.11 -11.91
C MET A 133 3.62 -7.70 -11.44
N GLY A 134 4.64 -7.69 -12.29
CA GLY A 134 5.98 -8.19 -11.97
C GLY A 134 6.63 -7.40 -10.85
N ILE A 135 6.58 -6.06 -10.91
CA ILE A 135 7.10 -5.22 -9.83
C ILE A 135 6.26 -5.34 -8.57
N ALA A 136 4.93 -5.46 -8.69
CA ALA A 136 4.07 -5.72 -7.54
C ALA A 136 4.49 -7.01 -6.82
N GLY A 137 4.70 -8.10 -7.56
CA GLY A 137 5.13 -9.38 -6.99
C GLY A 137 6.53 -9.37 -6.37
N VAL A 138 7.46 -8.55 -6.90
CA VAL A 138 8.79 -8.35 -6.31
C VAL A 138 8.75 -7.52 -5.02
N ASN A 139 7.77 -6.63 -4.88
CA ASN A 139 7.68 -5.71 -3.74
C ASN A 139 6.93 -6.31 -2.53
N VAL A 140 5.95 -7.19 -2.75
CA VAL A 140 5.16 -7.88 -1.70
C VAL A 140 6.06 -8.78 -0.85
#